data_AF-A0A527ZX16-F1
#
_entry.id   AF-A0A527ZX16-F1
#
_cell.length_a   1.000
_cell.length_b   1.000
_cell.length_c   1.000
_cell.angle_alpha   90.00
_cell.angle_beta   90.00
_cell.angle_gamma   90.00
#
_symmetry.space_group_name_H-M   'P 1'
#
loop_
_entity.id
_entity.type
_entity.pdbx_description
1 polymer ?
#
loop_
_entity_poly.entity_id
_entity_poly.type
_entity_poly.pdbx_seq_one_letter_code
_entity_poly.pdbx_strand_id
1 'polypeptide(L)'
;PRLASSASDGVLEPYAIRSLEEANAYISSPLLGGRYRECVGTLQRLVNFSADTVFGDTDACKLHASLTLFSEASYDEFLLETMFDVWFDGLLDEDTMTRIRAIQRQVA
;
A
#
# COMPACT_ATOMS: atom_id res chain seq x y z
N PRO A 1 -2.60 -1.37 5.38
CA PRO A 1 -2.26 -2.81 5.26
C PRO A 1 -1.11 -2.96 4.27
N ARG A 2 -0.21 -3.93 4.44
CA ARG A 2 0.95 -4.07 3.55
C ARG A 2 1.22 -5.53 3.23
N LEU A 3 1.98 -5.76 2.17
CA LEU A 3 2.35 -7.11 1.78
C LEU A 3 3.22 -7.72 2.87
N ALA A 4 2.93 -8.97 3.22
CA ALA A 4 3.66 -9.69 4.24
C ALA A 4 5.14 -9.69 3.91
N SER A 5 5.96 -9.32 4.90
CA SER A 5 7.39 -9.56 4.82
C SER A 5 7.62 -11.07 4.87
N SER A 6 8.61 -11.56 4.12
CA SER A 6 9.13 -12.91 4.32
C SER A 6 9.91 -12.92 5.64
N ALA A 7 9.20 -12.88 6.76
CA ALA A 7 9.84 -12.85 8.07
C ALA A 7 10.59 -14.16 8.30
N SER A 8 11.91 -14.07 8.42
CA SER A 8 12.83 -15.17 8.74
C SER A 8 12.47 -15.86 10.07
N ASP A 9 11.85 -15.12 10.98
CA ASP A 9 11.65 -15.50 12.39
C ASP A 9 10.24 -16.02 12.72
N GLY A 10 9.40 -16.26 11.71
CA GLY A 10 8.10 -16.93 11.89
C GLY A 10 7.00 -16.12 12.59
N VAL A 11 7.25 -14.85 12.94
CA VAL A 11 6.23 -13.95 13.49
C VAL A 11 5.29 -13.50 12.37
N LEU A 12 4.01 -13.87 12.49
CA LEU A 12 2.96 -13.36 11.62
C LEU A 12 2.76 -11.86 11.90
N GLU A 13 3.08 -11.01 10.92
CA GLU A 13 2.75 -9.59 10.99
C GLU A 13 1.22 -9.43 11.04
N PRO A 14 0.65 -8.83 12.10
CA PRO A 14 -0.79 -8.65 12.20
C PRO A 14 -1.27 -7.75 11.06
N TYR A 15 -2.38 -8.14 10.43
CA TYR A 15 -3.01 -7.42 9.31
C TYR A 15 -2.19 -7.37 8.02
N ALA A 16 -1.15 -8.20 7.88
CA ALA A 16 -0.41 -8.33 6.63
C ALA A 16 -1.21 -9.08 5.57
N ILE A 17 -1.11 -8.60 4.33
CA ILE A 17 -1.73 -9.18 3.13
C ILE A 17 -0.75 -10.19 2.52
N ARG A 18 -1.21 -11.38 2.14
CA ARG A 18 -0.35 -12.49 1.71
C ARG A 18 -0.24 -12.64 0.20
N SER A 19 -1.16 -12.06 -0.57
CA SER A 19 -1.17 -12.16 -2.03
C SER A 19 -1.81 -10.94 -2.69
N LEU A 20 -1.59 -10.77 -4.00
CA LEU A 20 -2.30 -9.77 -4.79
C LEU A 20 -3.80 -10.05 -4.86
N GLU A 21 -4.22 -11.32 -4.84
CA GLU A 21 -5.63 -11.70 -4.82
C GLU A 21 -6.30 -11.25 -3.51
N GLU A 22 -5.63 -11.43 -2.37
CA GLU A 22 -6.12 -10.93 -1.07
C GLU A 22 -6.14 -9.39 -1.05
N ALA A 23 -5.12 -8.73 -1.60
CA ALA A 23 -5.09 -7.27 -1.73
C ALA A 23 -6.27 -6.76 -2.58
N ASN A 24 -6.53 -7.41 -3.72
CA ASN A 24 -7.64 -7.06 -4.60
C ASN A 24 -8.99 -7.30 -3.92
N ALA A 25 -9.16 -8.42 -3.22
CA ALA A 25 -10.36 -8.71 -2.44
C ALA A 25 -10.58 -7.68 -1.31
N TYR A 26 -9.51 -7.25 -0.65
CA TYR A 26 -9.56 -6.23 0.38
C TYR A 26 -10.05 -4.89 -0.18
N ILE A 27 -9.43 -4.39 -1.27
CA ILE A 27 -9.77 -3.08 -1.83
C ILE A 27 -11.13 -3.09 -2.56
N SER A 28 -11.53 -4.23 -3.11
CA SER A 28 -12.85 -4.43 -3.72
C SER A 28 -13.98 -4.57 -2.69
N SER A 29 -13.66 -4.86 -1.42
CA SER A 29 -14.65 -4.96 -0.36
C SER A 29 -15.36 -3.62 -0.13
N PRO A 30 -16.70 -3.56 -0.12
CA PRO A 30 -17.44 -2.33 0.17
C PRO A 30 -17.09 -1.73 1.53
N LEU A 31 -16.79 -2.59 2.52
CA LEU A 31 -16.45 -2.14 3.86
C LEU A 31 -14.97 -1.82 3.99
N LEU A 32 -14.07 -2.78 3.73
CA LEU A 32 -12.64 -2.60 3.95
C LEU A 32 -12.03 -1.62 2.95
N GLY A 33 -12.33 -1.80 1.66
CA GLY A 33 -11.92 -0.89 0.61
C GLY A 33 -12.56 0.49 0.77
N GLY A 34 -13.84 0.55 1.16
CA GLY A 34 -14.52 1.81 1.45
C GLY A 34 -13.80 2.62 2.54
N ARG A 35 -13.46 1.97 3.66
CA ARG A 35 -12.71 2.61 4.75
C ARG A 35 -11.28 2.99 4.35
N TYR A 36 -10.62 2.17 3.54
CA TYR A 36 -9.28 2.50 3.05
C TYR A 36 -9.31 3.78 2.20
N ARG A 37 -10.25 3.88 1.25
CA ARG A 37 -10.41 5.08 0.42
C ARG A 37 -10.81 6.32 1.24
N GLU A 38 -11.65 6.17 2.27
CA GLU A 38 -11.97 7.26 3.19
C GLU A 38 -10.74 7.77 3.94
N CYS A 39 -9.90 6.85 4.45
CA CYS A 39 -8.64 7.18 5.10
C CYS A 39 -7.70 7.93 4.13
N VAL A 40 -7.43 7.38 2.95
CA VAL A 40 -6.57 8.02 1.94
C VAL A 40 -7.13 9.36 1.47
N GLY A 41 -8.44 9.46 1.23
CA GLY A 41 -9.09 10.71 0.85
C GLY A 41 -8.97 11.80 1.92
N THR A 42 -8.92 11.43 3.20
CA THR A 42 -8.67 12.42 4.28
C THR A 42 -7.27 13.01 4.21
N LEU A 43 -6.28 12.23 3.73
CA LEU A 43 -4.89 12.66 3.58
C LEU A 43 -4.71 13.76 2.53
N GLN A 44 -5.61 13.85 1.54
CA GLN A 44 -5.60 14.93 0.55
C GLN A 44 -5.72 16.33 1.16
N ARG A 45 -6.20 16.46 2.41
CA ARG A 45 -6.25 17.75 3.11
C ARG A 45 -4.89 18.18 3.68
N LEU A 46 -3.91 17.29 3.67
CA LEU A 46 -2.59 17.46 4.26
C LEU A 46 -1.48 17.56 3.19
N VAL A 47 -1.84 17.81 1.93
CA VAL A 47 -0.91 17.89 0.78
C VAL A 47 0.21 18.93 0.91
N ASN A 48 0.06 19.91 1.81
CA ASN A 48 1.09 20.92 2.09
C ASN A 48 2.20 20.42 3.03
N PHE A 49 2.08 19.18 3.55
CA PHE A 49 3.06 18.55 4.42
C PHE A 49 3.64 17.31 3.74
N SER A 50 4.90 17.01 4.01
CA SER A 50 5.50 15.74 3.62
C SER A 50 4.91 14.60 4.45
N ALA A 51 4.92 13.37 3.90
CA ALA A 51 4.49 12.18 4.63
C ALA A 51 5.27 12.00 5.94
N ASP A 52 6.59 12.23 5.93
CA ASP A 52 7.43 12.14 7.14
C ASP A 52 7.04 13.16 8.21
N THR A 53 6.58 14.36 7.81
CA THR A 53 6.11 15.37 8.78
C THR A 53 4.82 14.93 9.48
N VAL A 54 3.94 14.24 8.75
CA VAL A 54 2.63 13.81 9.26
C VAL A 54 2.72 12.50 10.05
N PHE A 55 3.53 11.55 9.57
CA PHE A 55 3.57 10.17 10.08
C PHE A 55 4.90 9.80 10.74
N GLY A 56 5.97 10.55 10.50
CA GLY A 56 7.34 10.13 10.79
C GLY A 56 7.83 9.07 9.80
N ASP A 57 9.15 8.94 9.71
CA ASP A 57 9.83 8.13 8.67
C ASP A 57 9.32 6.68 8.59
N THR A 58 9.09 6.05 9.76
CA THR A 58 8.69 4.64 9.82
C THR A 58 7.27 4.42 9.28
N ASP A 59 6.33 5.27 9.65
CA ASP A 59 4.93 5.09 9.24
C ASP A 59 4.67 5.69 7.84
N ALA A 60 5.45 6.68 7.41
CA ALA A 60 5.49 7.15 6.03
C ALA A 60 5.93 6.02 5.07
N CYS A 61 6.99 5.28 5.41
CA CYS A 61 7.41 4.10 4.63
C CYS A 61 6.32 3.02 4.57
N LYS A 62 5.64 2.73 5.68
CA LYS A 62 4.51 1.77 5.69
C LYS A 62 3.34 2.24 4.83
N LEU A 63 3.07 3.55 4.79
CA LEU A 63 2.05 4.12 3.93
C LEU A 63 2.44 3.95 2.46
N HIS A 64 3.69 4.25 2.11
CA HIS A 64 4.22 4.08 0.75
C HIS A 64 4.09 2.64 0.25
N ALA A 65 4.49 1.68 1.08
CA ALA A 65 4.31 0.25 0.82
C ALA A 65 2.83 -0.14 0.69
N SER A 66 1.95 0.40 1.54
CA SER A 66 0.51 0.15 1.47
C SER A 66 -0.11 0.67 0.18
N LEU A 67 0.18 1.91 -0.21
CA LEU A 67 -0.33 2.51 -1.45
C LEU A 67 0.15 1.72 -2.66
N THR A 68 1.45 1.36 -2.69
CA THR A 68 2.06 0.57 -3.76
C THR A 68 1.35 -0.77 -3.93
N LEU A 69 1.11 -1.50 -2.84
CA LEU A 69 0.40 -2.78 -2.90
C LEU A 69 -1.01 -2.64 -3.51
N PHE A 70 -1.79 -1.66 -3.06
CA PHE A 70 -3.18 -1.54 -3.52
C PHE A 70 -3.28 -0.97 -4.94
N SER A 71 -2.35 -0.12 -5.34
CA SER A 71 -2.22 0.36 -6.73
C SER A 71 -1.94 -0.79 -7.70
N GLU A 72 -1.08 -1.74 -7.30
CA GLU A 72 -0.77 -2.91 -8.14
C GLU A 72 -1.85 -3.99 -8.09
N ALA A 73 -2.65 -4.04 -7.02
CA ALA A 73 -3.71 -5.03 -6.86
C ALA A 73 -5.00 -4.70 -7.62
N SER A 74 -5.27 -3.41 -7.89
CA SER A 74 -6.47 -2.95 -8.59
C SER A 74 -6.14 -1.82 -9.56
N TYR A 75 -6.49 -2.03 -10.84
CA TYR A 75 -6.21 -1.08 -11.92
C TYR A 75 -7.10 0.18 -11.91
N ASP A 76 -8.09 0.29 -11.02
CA ASP A 76 -9.14 1.33 -11.08
C ASP A 76 -9.11 2.30 -9.88
N GLU A 77 -7.90 2.63 -9.39
CA GLU A 77 -7.72 3.43 -8.18
C GLU A 77 -6.93 4.72 -8.41
N PHE A 78 -7.47 5.62 -9.25
CA PHE A 78 -6.92 6.97 -9.51
C PHE A 78 -6.61 7.78 -8.23
N LEU A 79 -7.34 7.50 -7.14
CA LEU A 79 -7.11 8.09 -5.82
C LEU A 79 -5.70 7.79 -5.29
N LEU A 80 -5.16 6.60 -5.58
CA LEU A 80 -3.84 6.16 -5.13
C LEU A 80 -2.73 6.77 -5.98
N GLU A 81 -2.93 6.85 -7.30
CA GLU A 81 -2.02 7.55 -8.22
C GLU A 81 -1.76 8.99 -7.78
N THR A 82 -2.84 9.72 -7.49
CA THR A 82 -2.76 11.10 -6.99
C THR A 82 -1.93 11.21 -5.70
N MET A 83 -1.93 10.16 -4.86
CA MET A 83 -1.21 10.20 -3.59
C MET A 83 0.29 9.95 -3.72
N PHE A 84 0.72 9.19 -4.74
CA PHE A 84 2.15 9.07 -5.04
C PHE A 84 2.72 10.41 -5.50
N ASP A 85 2.02 11.13 -6.38
CA ASP A 85 2.49 12.41 -6.89
C ASP A 85 2.70 13.45 -5.79
N VAL A 86 1.81 13.47 -4.79
CA VAL A 86 1.87 14.46 -3.71
C VAL A 86 2.94 14.10 -2.67
N TRP A 87 3.04 12.83 -2.28
CA TRP A 87 3.80 12.44 -1.08
C TRP A 87 5.05 11.61 -1.32
N PHE A 88 5.19 11.02 -2.50
CA PHE A 88 6.25 10.07 -2.81
C PHE A 88 6.87 10.32 -4.20
N ASP A 89 6.81 11.57 -4.70
CA ASP A 89 7.39 12.00 -5.97
C ASP A 89 6.95 11.15 -7.20
N GLY A 90 5.74 10.58 -7.14
CA GLY A 90 5.23 9.67 -8.18
C GLY A 90 5.92 8.30 -8.21
N LEU A 91 6.73 7.97 -7.19
CA LEU A 91 7.49 6.72 -7.12
C LEU A 91 6.72 5.65 -6.35
N LEU A 92 6.93 4.39 -6.76
CA LEU A 92 6.47 3.21 -6.04
C LEU A 92 7.50 2.75 -5.01
N ASP A 93 7.05 2.07 -3.96
CA ASP A 93 7.95 1.44 -2.99
C ASP A 93 8.65 0.22 -3.63
N GLU A 94 9.97 0.34 -3.81
CA GLU A 94 10.76 -0.66 -4.55
C GLU A 94 10.80 -2.05 -3.87
N ASP A 95 10.79 -2.09 -2.52
CA ASP A 95 10.76 -3.34 -1.76
C ASP A 95 9.42 -4.07 -1.99
N THR A 96 8.30 -3.35 -1.91
CA THR A 96 6.98 -3.89 -2.21
C THR A 96 6.91 -4.40 -3.66
N MET A 97 7.41 -3.62 -4.63
CA MET A 97 7.44 -4.05 -6.04
C MET A 97 8.30 -5.28 -6.28
N THR A 98 9.44 -5.39 -5.60
CA THR A 98 10.32 -6.57 -5.68
C THR A 98 9.59 -7.82 -5.18
N ARG A 99 8.84 -7.70 -4.09
CA ARG A 99 8.07 -8.81 -3.52
C ARG A 99 6.88 -9.20 -4.39
N ILE A 100 6.15 -8.22 -4.94
CA ILE A 100 5.05 -8.46 -5.89
C ILE A 100 5.56 -9.29 -7.08
N ARG A 101 6.68 -8.87 -7.68
CA ARG A 101 7.32 -9.60 -8.80
C ARG A 101 7.75 -11.01 -8.39
N ALA A 102 8.24 -11.19 -7.17
CA ALA A 102 8.63 -12.51 -6.66
C ALA A 102 7.41 -13.44 -6.50
N ILE A 103 6.28 -12.94 -5.98
CA ILE A 103 5.03 -13.71 -5.85
C ILE A 103 4.48 -14.07 -7.24
N GLN A 104 4.43 -13.12 -8.17
CA GLN A 104 3.92 -13.36 -9.53
C GLN A 104 4.74 -14.42 -10.28
N ARG A 105 6.06 -14.49 -10.06
CA ARG A 105 6.92 -15.53 -10.64
C ARG A 105 6.72 -16.93 -10.07
N GLN A 106 6.20 -17.05 -8.85
CA GLN A 106 5.94 -18.37 -8.23
C GLN A 106 4.63 -19.01 -8.73
N VAL A 107 3.74 -18.22 -9.34
CA VAL A 107 2.43 -18.65 -9.83
C VAL A 107 2.46 -19.00 -11.33
N ALA A 108 3.53 -18.63 -12.04
CA ALA A 108 3.75 -18.91 -13.46
C ALA A 108 4.53 -20.22 -13.67
#